data_AF-A0A9D0BV75-F1
#
_entry.id   AF-A0A9D0BV75-F1
#
_cell.length_a   1.000
_cell.length_b   1.000
_cell.length_c   1.000
_cell.angle_alpha   90.00
_cell.angle_beta   90.00
_cell.angle_gamma   90.00
#
_symmetry.space_group_name_H-M   'P 1'
#
loop_
_entity.id
_entity.type
_entity.pdbx_description
1 polymer ?
#
loop_
_entity_poly.entity_id
_entity_poly.type
_entity_poly.pdbx_seq_one_letter_code
_entity_poly.pdbx_strand_id
1 'polypeptide(L)'
;MIKQTIVPFLLLFSILPVNSGAIPLDSVFQTAPPLAGYDKVLILQPNQLYTGGFISFNQTVAVWGNGATIDLQGSGIIAVGKGILDVDGCVFVNGAAAINVSDEVKTTVSNCVFYRNTYGVQH
;
A
#
# COMPACT_ATOMS: atom_id res chain seq x y z
N MET A 1 -27.29 41.26 25.18
CA MET A 1 -27.57 39.88 24.73
C MET A 1 -26.96 39.69 23.35
N ILE A 2 -25.81 39.02 23.27
CA ILE A 2 -25.13 38.72 22.00
C ILE A 2 -25.65 37.36 21.51
N LYS A 3 -26.19 37.35 20.29
CA LYS A 3 -26.77 36.17 19.63
C LYS A 3 -25.61 35.30 19.12
N GLN A 4 -25.35 34.16 19.77
CA GLN A 4 -24.41 33.16 19.27
C GLN A 4 -25.02 32.47 18.05
N THR A 5 -24.47 32.73 16.88
CA THR A 5 -24.78 31.99 15.65
C THR A 5 -23.99 30.69 15.66
N ILE A 6 -24.68 29.58 15.94
CA ILE A 6 -24.15 28.24 15.71
C ILE A 6 -24.09 28.03 14.19
N VAL A 7 -22.89 27.93 13.63
CA VAL A 7 -22.69 27.48 12.25
C VAL A 7 -22.55 25.95 12.30
N PRO A 8 -23.49 25.17 11.75
CA PRO A 8 -23.28 23.74 11.64
C PRO A 8 -22.28 23.52 10.50
N PHE A 9 -21.09 23.02 10.84
CA PHE A 9 -20.11 22.51 9.89
C PHE A 9 -20.72 21.28 9.22
N LEU A 10 -21.40 21.49 8.11
CA LEU A 10 -22.00 20.45 7.28
C LEU A 10 -20.85 19.67 6.62
N LEU A 11 -20.41 18.57 7.25
CA LEU A 11 -19.58 17.57 6.59
C LEU A 11 -20.40 16.98 5.44
N LEU A 12 -20.19 17.49 4.23
CA LEU A 12 -20.59 16.82 3.01
C LEU A 12 -19.74 15.56 2.89
N PHE A 13 -20.17 14.46 3.52
CA PHE A 13 -19.71 13.14 3.15
C PHE A 13 -20.37 12.82 1.80
N SER A 14 -19.74 13.24 0.72
CA SER A 14 -20.11 12.78 -0.62
C SER A 14 -19.94 11.27 -0.63
N ILE A 15 -21.06 10.55 -0.64
CA ILE A 15 -21.09 9.10 -0.82
C ILE A 15 -20.65 8.86 -2.26
N LEU A 16 -19.34 8.76 -2.48
CA LEU A 16 -18.80 8.35 -3.77
C LEU A 16 -19.23 6.91 -4.03
N PRO A 17 -19.63 6.55 -5.26
CA PRO A 17 -19.87 5.16 -5.59
C PRO A 17 -18.59 4.37 -5.32
N VAL A 18 -18.70 3.37 -4.43
CA VAL A 18 -17.60 2.43 -4.16
C VAL A 18 -17.47 1.60 -5.42
N ASN A 19 -16.55 1.99 -6.31
CA ASN A 19 -16.13 1.14 -7.41
C ASN A 19 -15.45 -0.08 -6.79
N SER A 20 -16.22 -1.16 -6.58
CA SER A 20 -15.75 -2.42 -5.99
C SER A 20 -14.93 -3.26 -6.97
N GLY A 21 -14.20 -2.62 -7.88
CA GLY A 21 -13.28 -3.28 -8.80
C GLY A 21 -11.93 -3.46 -8.14
N ALA A 22 -11.24 -4.57 -8.46
CA ALA A 22 -9.84 -4.73 -8.08
C ALA A 22 -8.98 -3.66 -8.77
N ILE A 23 -8.04 -3.05 -8.03
CA ILE A 23 -7.10 -2.05 -8.56
C ILE A 23 -5.72 -2.69 -8.72
N PRO A 24 -5.09 -2.68 -9.91
CA PRO A 24 -3.72 -3.18 -10.05
C PRO A 24 -2.76 -2.38 -9.16
N LEU A 25 -1.99 -3.07 -8.31
CA LEU A 25 -1.07 -2.41 -7.38
C LEU A 25 0.04 -1.65 -8.12
N ASP A 26 0.51 -2.17 -9.25
CA ASP A 26 1.49 -1.47 -10.12
C ASP A 26 0.97 -0.11 -10.59
N SER A 27 -0.32 0.02 -10.94
CA SER A 27 -0.88 1.32 -11.35
C SER A 27 -0.82 2.35 -10.21
N VAL A 28 -0.99 1.91 -8.96
CA VAL A 28 -0.81 2.76 -7.78
C VAL A 28 0.67 3.13 -7.62
N PHE A 29 1.59 2.17 -7.76
CA PHE A 29 3.03 2.40 -7.66
C PHE A 29 3.54 3.41 -8.71
N GLN A 30 3.16 3.23 -9.99
CA GLN A 30 3.59 4.10 -11.07
C GLN A 30 3.15 5.56 -10.85
N THR A 31 1.93 5.75 -10.33
CA THR A 31 1.33 7.07 -10.11
C THR A 31 1.60 7.66 -8.71
N ALA A 32 2.19 6.89 -7.79
CA ALA A 32 2.44 7.34 -6.42
C ALA A 32 3.42 8.55 -6.41
N PRO A 33 3.11 9.60 -5.64
CA PRO A 33 3.99 10.74 -5.47
C PRO A 33 5.08 10.46 -4.41
N PRO A 34 6.18 11.22 -4.43
CA PRO A 34 7.11 11.27 -3.31
C PRO A 34 6.46 11.95 -2.10
N LEU A 35 6.70 11.41 -0.90
CA LEU A 35 6.17 11.94 0.36
C LEU A 35 7.01 11.42 1.54
N ALA A 36 7.14 12.21 2.60
CA ALA A 36 7.80 11.82 3.86
C ALA A 36 9.23 11.26 3.71
N GLY A 37 9.96 11.66 2.66
CA GLY A 37 11.33 11.21 2.40
C GLY A 37 11.44 9.94 1.57
N TYR A 38 10.33 9.35 1.13
CA TYR A 38 10.31 8.26 0.16
C TYR A 38 10.12 8.79 -1.26
N ASP A 39 10.72 8.12 -2.24
CA ASP A 39 10.52 8.38 -3.66
C ASP A 39 9.08 8.07 -4.09
N LYS A 40 8.47 7.05 -3.46
CA LYS A 40 7.10 6.60 -3.71
C LYS A 40 6.37 6.29 -2.41
N VAL A 41 5.19 6.87 -2.21
CA VAL A 41 4.28 6.50 -1.10
C VAL A 41 2.93 6.03 -1.64
N LEU A 42 2.63 4.76 -1.40
CA LEU A 42 1.36 4.14 -1.74
C LEU A 42 0.45 4.21 -0.51
N ILE A 43 -0.56 5.08 -0.55
CA ILE A 43 -1.59 5.16 0.48
C ILE A 43 -2.79 4.36 0.01
N LEU A 44 -2.97 3.17 0.56
CA LEU A 44 -4.03 2.26 0.16
C LEU A 44 -5.30 2.49 0.98
N GLN A 45 -6.45 2.28 0.35
CA GLN A 45 -7.75 2.45 0.98
C GLN A 45 -8.13 1.19 1.78
N PRO A 46 -8.69 1.32 2.99
CA PRO A 46 -9.26 0.19 3.71
C PRO A 46 -10.39 -0.44 2.88
N ASN A 47 -10.53 -1.77 2.93
CA ASN A 47 -11.55 -2.54 2.20
C ASN A 47 -11.45 -2.50 0.67
N GLN A 48 -10.37 -1.94 0.11
CA GLN A 48 -10.07 -2.03 -1.32
C GLN A 48 -9.24 -3.29 -1.60
N LEU A 49 -9.65 -4.05 -2.62
CA LEU A 49 -8.85 -5.13 -3.18
C LEU A 49 -7.87 -4.56 -4.20
N TYR A 50 -6.58 -4.80 -3.98
CA TYR A 50 -5.53 -4.56 -4.95
C TYR A 50 -5.04 -5.88 -5.53
N THR A 51 -4.65 -5.90 -6.79
CA THR A 51 -4.22 -7.13 -7.48
C THR A 51 -2.82 -7.01 -8.08
N GLY A 52 -2.12 -8.14 -8.14
CA GLY A 52 -0.76 -8.22 -8.66
C GLY A 52 0.27 -7.66 -7.68
N GLY A 53 1.43 -7.27 -8.20
CA GLY A 53 2.53 -6.68 -7.44
C GLY A 53 3.20 -5.55 -8.22
N PHE A 54 4.35 -5.09 -7.76
CA PHE A 54 5.18 -4.13 -8.49
C PHE A 54 6.67 -4.44 -8.25
N ILE A 55 7.52 -3.86 -9.09
CA ILE A 55 8.97 -3.96 -8.96
C ILE A 55 9.56 -2.55 -8.82
N SER A 56 10.38 -2.34 -7.80
CA SER A 56 11.13 -1.09 -7.57
C SER A 56 12.64 -1.33 -7.65
N PHE A 57 13.37 -0.40 -8.29
CA PHE A 57 14.81 -0.48 -8.49
C PHE A 57 15.51 0.77 -7.96
N ASN A 58 16.43 0.62 -7.01
CA ASN A 58 17.20 1.72 -6.42
C ASN A 58 16.34 2.88 -5.88
N GLN A 59 15.25 2.54 -5.18
CA GLN A 59 14.26 3.51 -4.71
C GLN A 59 13.89 3.27 -3.25
N THR A 60 13.41 4.34 -2.62
CA THR A 60 12.78 4.32 -1.30
C THR A 60 11.26 4.33 -1.47
N VAL A 61 10.59 3.29 -0.98
CA VAL A 61 9.15 3.06 -1.17
C VAL A 61 8.49 2.80 0.16
N ALA A 62 7.38 3.50 0.42
CA ALA A 62 6.49 3.20 1.53
C ALA A 62 5.13 2.72 1.02
N VAL A 63 4.59 1.67 1.64
CA VAL A 63 3.24 1.16 1.40
C VAL A 63 2.47 1.24 2.72
N TRP A 64 1.50 2.14 2.78
CA TRP A 64 0.62 2.35 3.93
C TRP A 64 -0.75 1.74 3.63
N GLY A 65 -0.95 0.52 4.13
CA GLY A 65 -2.04 -0.34 3.75
C GLY A 65 -3.40 0.03 4.33
N ASN A 66 -3.45 0.57 5.55
CA ASN A 66 -4.71 0.83 6.27
C ASN A 66 -5.67 -0.39 6.31
N GLY A 67 -5.15 -1.62 6.30
CA GLY A 67 -5.93 -2.86 6.23
C GLY A 67 -6.32 -3.31 4.83
N ALA A 68 -5.77 -2.70 3.77
CA ALA A 68 -6.03 -3.10 2.39
C ALA A 68 -5.62 -4.55 2.12
N THR A 69 -6.40 -5.24 1.28
CA THR A 69 -6.08 -6.59 0.80
C THR A 69 -5.35 -6.49 -0.53
N ILE A 70 -4.20 -7.13 -0.63
CA ILE A 70 -3.37 -7.24 -1.82
C ILE A 70 -3.36 -8.72 -2.24
N ASP A 71 -4.12 -9.05 -3.27
CA ASP A 71 -4.09 -10.35 -3.93
C ASP A 71 -3.00 -10.37 -5.00
N LEU A 72 -1.87 -10.99 -4.65
CA LEU A 72 -0.66 -10.95 -5.46
C LEU A 72 -0.76 -11.82 -6.71
N GLN A 73 -1.74 -12.73 -6.82
CA GLN A 73 -1.97 -13.56 -8.01
C GLN A 73 -0.71 -14.31 -8.49
N GLY A 74 0.07 -14.84 -7.55
CA GLY A 74 1.34 -15.53 -7.79
C GLY A 74 2.56 -14.61 -7.92
N SER A 75 2.38 -13.29 -7.87
CA SER A 75 3.45 -12.28 -7.91
C SER A 75 3.96 -11.91 -6.50
N GLY A 76 4.54 -10.72 -6.36
CA GLY A 76 5.08 -10.14 -5.13
C GLY A 76 5.38 -8.65 -5.29
N ILE A 77 5.61 -7.96 -4.17
CA ILE A 77 6.32 -6.68 -4.15
C ILE A 77 7.82 -6.99 -4.19
N ILE A 78 8.50 -6.55 -5.24
CA ILE A 78 9.92 -6.86 -5.47
C ILE A 78 10.74 -5.58 -5.37
N ALA A 79 11.72 -5.54 -4.46
CA ALA A 79 12.62 -4.41 -4.29
C ALA A 79 14.08 -4.83 -4.48
N VAL A 80 14.79 -4.16 -5.41
CA VAL A 80 16.12 -4.55 -5.87
C VAL A 80 17.08 -3.35 -5.83
N GLY A 81 18.35 -3.59 -5.49
CA GLY A 81 19.41 -2.60 -5.50
C GLY A 81 19.59 -1.85 -4.17
N LYS A 82 19.80 -0.54 -4.23
CA LYS A 82 20.02 0.30 -3.04
C LYS A 82 18.79 1.14 -2.72
N GLY A 83 18.11 0.84 -1.62
CA GLY A 83 16.83 1.48 -1.32
C GLY A 83 16.26 1.14 0.05
N ILE A 84 15.00 1.53 0.23
CA ILE A 84 14.20 1.21 1.41
C ILE A 84 12.84 0.69 0.92
N LEU A 85 12.33 -0.36 1.54
CA LEU A 85 10.94 -0.79 1.38
C LEU A 85 10.28 -0.87 2.76
N ASP A 86 9.40 0.08 3.06
CA ASP A 86 8.64 0.07 4.31
C ASP A 86 7.18 -0.26 4.02
N VAL A 87 6.67 -1.31 4.66
CA VAL A 87 5.32 -1.82 4.42
C VAL A 87 4.59 -1.92 5.75
N ASP A 88 3.48 -1.21 5.86
CA ASP A 88 2.65 -1.19 7.06
C ASP A 88 1.19 -1.53 6.76
N GLY A 89 0.56 -2.33 7.63
CA GLY A 89 -0.89 -2.46 7.68
C GLY A 89 -1.52 -3.10 6.44
N CYS A 90 -0.84 -4.04 5.77
CA CYS A 90 -1.34 -4.71 4.57
C CYS A 90 -1.76 -6.16 4.84
N VAL A 91 -2.74 -6.67 4.11
CA VAL A 91 -3.07 -8.10 4.05
C VAL A 91 -2.65 -8.67 2.70
N PHE A 92 -1.58 -9.47 2.67
CA PHE A 92 -1.04 -10.08 1.47
C PHE A 92 -1.58 -11.50 1.27
N VAL A 93 -2.15 -11.77 0.10
CA VAL A 93 -2.68 -13.10 -0.26
C VAL A 93 -2.20 -13.61 -1.61
N ASN A 94 -2.14 -14.95 -1.74
CA ASN A 94 -1.87 -15.69 -2.97
C ASN A 94 -0.57 -15.31 -3.71
N GLY A 95 0.47 -14.86 -3.02
CA GLY A 95 1.78 -14.55 -3.60
C GLY A 95 2.71 -15.75 -3.71
N ALA A 96 3.73 -15.63 -4.56
CA ALA A 96 4.90 -16.50 -4.48
C ALA A 96 5.72 -16.09 -3.25
N ALA A 97 6.57 -15.08 -3.39
CA ALA A 97 7.11 -14.33 -2.25
C ALA A 97 6.33 -13.01 -2.17
N ALA A 98 5.58 -12.78 -1.08
CA ALA A 98 4.74 -11.59 -0.99
C ALA A 98 5.56 -10.30 -0.99
N ILE A 99 6.67 -10.31 -0.28
CA ILE A 99 7.72 -9.31 -0.37
C ILE A 99 9.01 -10.04 -0.71
N ASN A 100 9.69 -9.62 -1.79
CA ASN A 100 10.98 -10.16 -2.23
C ASN A 100 11.98 -9.02 -2.32
N VAL A 101 13.07 -9.12 -1.58
CA VAL A 101 14.04 -8.06 -1.40
C VAL A 101 15.41 -8.60 -1.79
N SER A 102 16.19 -7.84 -2.56
CA SER A 102 17.57 -8.22 -2.87
C SER A 102 18.54 -7.06 -2.66
N ASP A 103 19.83 -7.40 -2.61
CA ASP A 103 20.95 -6.46 -2.53
C ASP A 103 20.98 -5.62 -1.23
N GLU A 104 21.07 -4.29 -1.33
CA GLU A 104 21.24 -3.36 -0.22
C GLU A 104 19.92 -2.72 0.24
N VAL A 105 18.77 -3.27 -0.18
CA VAL A 105 17.46 -2.74 0.23
C VAL A 105 17.20 -3.03 1.71
N LYS A 106 17.00 -1.97 2.49
CA LYS A 106 16.53 -2.09 3.88
C LYS A 106 15.02 -2.23 3.90
N THR A 107 14.51 -3.22 4.61
CA THR A 107 13.06 -3.51 4.61
C THR A 107 12.50 -3.50 6.02
N THR A 108 11.38 -2.79 6.20
CA THR A 108 10.56 -2.83 7.43
C THR A 108 9.17 -3.35 7.08
N VAL A 109 8.69 -4.34 7.82
CA VAL A 109 7.33 -4.87 7.67
C VAL A 109 6.64 -4.84 9.03
N SER A 110 5.58 -4.06 9.14
CA SER A 110 4.82 -3.89 10.38
C SER A 110 3.33 -4.08 10.17
N ASN A 111 2.63 -4.65 11.16
CA ASN A 111 1.16 -4.77 11.17
C ASN A 111 0.56 -5.45 9.92
N CYS A 112 1.33 -6.32 9.26
CA CYS A 112 0.93 -7.02 8.06
C CYS A 112 0.45 -8.45 8.35
N VAL A 113 -0.47 -8.93 7.54
CA VAL A 113 -0.93 -10.32 7.52
C VAL A 113 -0.48 -10.97 6.22
N PHE A 114 0.09 -12.17 6.31
CA PHE A 114 0.49 -12.97 5.15
C PHE A 114 -0.31 -14.27 5.16
N TYR A 115 -1.11 -14.51 4.12
CA TYR A 115 -1.95 -15.70 4.01
C TYR A 115 -1.89 -16.32 2.62
N ARG A 116 -1.66 -17.63 2.52
CA ARG A 116 -1.54 -18.36 1.24
C ARG A 116 -0.44 -17.81 0.30
N ASN A 117 0.63 -17.30 0.88
CA ASN A 117 1.86 -17.01 0.12
C ASN A 117 2.81 -18.20 0.26
N THR A 118 3.65 -18.48 -0.75
CA THR A 118 4.74 -19.46 -0.59
C THR A 118 5.74 -18.97 0.45
N TYR A 119 6.09 -17.69 0.40
CA TYR A 119 6.89 -16.97 1.39
C TYR A 119 6.23 -15.63 1.73
N GLY A 120 6.23 -15.26 3.01
CA GLY A 120 5.76 -13.93 3.44
C GLY A 120 6.75 -12.84 3.04
N VAL A 121 7.99 -12.98 3.51
CA VAL A 121 9.12 -12.12 3.14
C VAL A 121 10.28 -13.02 2.73
N GLN A 122 10.92 -12.71 1.61
CA GLN A 122 12.12 -13.36 1.10
C GLN A 122 13.22 -12.33 0.88
N HIS A 123 14.45 -12.73 1.22
CA HIS A 123 15.69 -11.98 1.02
C HIS A 123 16.64 -12.76 0.11
#